data_AF-A0A2Z5U7M3-F1
#
_entry.id   AF-A0A2Z5U7M3-F1
#
_cell.length_a   1.000
_cell.length_b   1.000
_cell.length_c   1.000
_cell.angle_alpha   90.00
_cell.angle_beta   90.00
_cell.angle_gamma   90.00
#
_symmetry.space_group_name_H-M   'P 1'
#
loop_
_entity.id
_entity.type
_entity.pdbx_description
1 polymer ?
#
loop_
_entity_poly.entity_id
_entity_poly.type
_entity_poly.pdbx_seq_one_letter_code
_entity_poly.pdbx_strand_id
1 'polypeptide(L)'
;LNLWFAEARPTNIIRFLGTTPDSSALTPTLISICQQISYNFALPFESIPDDLVPLTAHFKQLLTMATQQQPLLLFLDSVDQLTGIGTENNKVSWLPTRLPPHCKVCRWRSYTKPQDTHLASTVMDSIMMLFERIEKQHGRLLVFHALAYITAARSGLSETELEDLISLDDRVLDDVYQYHLPPVRRIPPLLWT
;
A
#
# COMPACT_ATOMS: atom_id res chain seq x y z
N LEU A 1 -8.65 20.66 9.21
CA LEU A 1 -8.38 19.40 9.96
C LEU A 1 -9.50 19.06 10.93
N ASN A 2 -10.01 19.99 11.75
CA ASN A 2 -11.08 19.73 12.73
C ASN A 2 -12.44 19.26 12.15
N LEU A 3 -12.69 19.40 10.85
CA LEU A 3 -13.91 18.90 10.19
C LEU A 3 -13.77 17.51 9.56
N TRP A 4 -12.54 17.03 9.30
CA TRP A 4 -12.34 15.75 8.61
C TRP A 4 -12.58 14.53 9.53
N PHE A 5 -12.45 14.76 10.84
CA PHE A 5 -12.68 13.75 11.88
C PHE A 5 -13.55 14.34 13.01
N ALA A 6 -14.60 15.09 12.69
CA ALA A 6 -15.44 15.75 13.71
C ALA A 6 -16.01 14.76 14.77
N GLU A 7 -16.16 13.48 14.40
CA GLU A 7 -16.64 12.40 15.27
C GLU A 7 -15.57 11.33 15.58
N ALA A 8 -14.32 11.50 15.15
CA ALA A 8 -13.29 10.48 15.33
C ALA A 8 -11.99 11.07 15.91
N ARG A 9 -11.27 10.26 16.69
CA ARG A 9 -9.97 10.61 17.27
C ARG A 9 -8.88 9.80 16.56
N PRO A 10 -8.34 10.28 15.44
CA PRO A 10 -7.31 9.55 14.72
C PRO A 10 -6.03 9.39 15.56
N THR A 11 -5.52 8.16 15.63
CA THR A 11 -4.20 7.86 16.18
C THR A 11 -3.17 8.04 15.06
N ASN A 12 -2.34 9.08 15.15
CA ASN A 12 -1.30 9.37 14.16
C ASN A 12 0.06 8.92 14.68
N ILE A 13 0.71 8.00 13.97
CA ILE A 13 2.08 7.56 14.26
C ILE A 13 2.96 7.98 13.09
N ILE A 14 3.98 8.79 13.35
CA ILE A 14 4.93 9.27 12.35
C ILE A 14 6.32 8.74 12.71
N ARG A 15 7.04 8.21 11.72
CA ARG A 15 8.42 7.74 11.86
C ARG A 15 9.28 8.22 10.69
N PHE A 16 10.42 8.80 11.04
CA PHE A 16 11.50 9.15 10.12
C PHE A 16 12.56 8.05 10.20
N LEU A 17 12.70 7.28 9.13
CA LEU A 17 13.58 6.11 9.09
C LEU A 17 14.96 6.49 8.57
N GLY A 18 15.99 5.76 8.99
CA GLY A 18 17.36 5.95 8.49
C GLY A 18 18.17 7.09 9.14
N THR A 19 17.63 7.76 10.16
CA THR A 19 18.27 8.93 10.79
C THR A 19 19.16 8.57 11.99
N THR A 20 18.90 7.43 12.63
CA THR A 20 19.63 6.90 13.79
C THR A 20 19.70 5.38 13.70
N PRO A 21 20.66 4.68 14.34
CA PRO A 21 20.74 3.22 14.30
C PRO A 21 19.42 2.50 14.61
N ASP A 22 18.68 2.98 15.62
CA ASP A 22 17.39 2.40 16.05
C ASP A 22 16.25 2.63 15.02
N SER A 23 16.34 3.70 14.22
CA SER A 23 15.41 4.01 13.12
C SER A 23 15.89 3.49 11.76
N SER A 24 17.09 2.93 11.69
CA SER A 24 17.68 2.32 10.49
C SER A 24 17.51 0.82 10.46
N ALA A 25 17.23 0.15 11.58
CA ALA A 25 16.98 -1.29 11.63
C ALA A 25 15.49 -1.60 11.81
N LEU A 26 14.97 -2.55 11.02
CA LEU A 26 13.55 -2.92 11.02
C LEU A 26 13.05 -3.35 12.39
N THR A 27 13.76 -4.23 13.09
CA THR A 27 13.33 -4.78 14.38
C THR A 27 13.11 -3.70 15.45
N PRO A 28 14.10 -2.87 15.84
CA PRO A 28 13.90 -1.83 16.85
C PRO A 28 12.87 -0.78 16.43
N THR A 29 12.82 -0.43 15.15
CA THR A 29 11.78 0.46 14.61
C THR A 29 10.38 -0.14 14.80
N LEU A 30 10.20 -1.41 14.45
CA LEU A 30 8.91 -2.08 14.50
C LEU A 30 8.47 -2.33 15.96
N ILE A 31 9.40 -2.65 16.87
CA ILE A 31 9.14 -2.68 18.33
C ILE A 31 8.61 -1.33 18.80
N SER A 32 9.29 -0.23 18.46
CA SER A 32 8.87 1.12 18.84
C SER A 32 7.47 1.48 18.29
N ILE A 33 7.16 1.07 17.06
CA ILE A 33 5.82 1.27 16.47
C ILE A 33 4.78 0.44 17.22
N CYS A 34 5.04 -0.84 17.48
CA CYS A 34 4.14 -1.71 18.24
C CYS A 34 3.85 -1.14 19.63
N GLN A 35 4.88 -0.71 20.36
CA GLN A 35 4.75 -0.09 21.68
C GLN A 35 3.86 1.16 21.61
N GLN A 36 4.04 2.01 20.61
CA GLN A 36 3.22 3.22 20.46
C GLN A 36 1.77 2.91 20.09
N ILE A 37 1.52 1.90 19.24
CA ILE A 37 0.16 1.44 18.96
C ILE A 37 -0.47 0.92 20.25
N SER A 38 0.20 0.01 20.97
CA SER A 38 -0.31 -0.54 22.22
C SER A 38 -0.63 0.54 23.25
N TYR A 39 0.25 1.54 23.42
CA TYR A 39 0.00 2.68 24.31
C TYR A 39 -1.28 3.46 23.92
N ASN A 40 -1.45 3.78 22.64
CA ASN A 40 -2.58 4.58 22.17
C ASN A 40 -3.93 3.83 22.20
N PHE A 41 -3.91 2.50 22.12
CA PHE A 41 -5.09 1.64 22.20
C PHE A 41 -5.29 0.99 23.59
N ALA A 42 -4.50 1.41 24.60
CA ALA A 42 -4.53 0.88 25.96
C ALA A 42 -4.37 -0.66 26.04
N LEU A 43 -3.45 -1.20 25.24
CA LEU A 43 -3.10 -2.62 25.18
C LEU A 43 -1.84 -2.92 26.01
N PRO A 44 -1.69 -4.14 26.54
CA PRO A 44 -0.42 -4.59 27.12
C PRO A 44 0.72 -4.54 26.11
N PHE A 45 1.92 -4.15 26.56
CA PHE A 45 3.13 -4.08 25.72
C PHE A 45 4.24 -5.05 26.17
N GLU A 46 4.01 -5.81 27.25
CA GLU A 46 4.96 -6.81 27.77
C GLU A 46 5.10 -8.03 26.85
N SER A 47 4.10 -8.28 26.00
CA SER A 47 4.07 -9.42 25.07
C SER A 47 4.61 -9.10 23.68
N ILE A 48 5.26 -7.95 23.49
CA ILE A 48 5.82 -7.57 22.18
C ILE A 48 7.06 -8.44 21.92
N PRO A 49 7.09 -9.24 20.83
CA PRO A 49 8.24 -10.10 20.55
C PRO A 49 9.46 -9.32 20.07
N ASP A 50 10.66 -9.78 20.43
CA ASP A 50 11.93 -9.20 19.96
C ASP A 50 12.40 -9.81 18.62
N ASP A 51 11.93 -11.01 18.28
CA ASP A 51 12.24 -11.68 17.02
C ASP A 51 11.38 -11.15 15.86
N LEU A 52 12.00 -10.92 14.71
CA LEU A 52 11.36 -10.24 13.57
C LEU A 52 10.08 -10.93 13.05
N VAL A 53 10.07 -12.26 12.98
CA VAL A 53 8.94 -13.05 12.47
C VAL A 53 7.70 -12.89 13.36
N PRO A 54 7.75 -13.23 14.67
CA PRO A 54 6.61 -13.03 15.55
C PRO A 54 6.28 -11.55 15.77
N LEU A 55 7.27 -10.64 15.75
CA LEU A 55 7.04 -9.19 15.82
C LEU A 55 6.23 -8.69 14.62
N THR A 56 6.53 -9.18 13.42
CA THR A 56 5.76 -8.85 12.21
C THR A 56 4.31 -9.32 12.31
N ALA A 57 4.09 -10.53 12.83
CA ALA A 57 2.74 -11.06 13.05
C ALA A 57 1.99 -10.21 14.09
N HIS A 58 2.65 -9.86 15.19
CA HIS A 58 2.10 -9.02 16.25
C HIS A 58 1.76 -7.62 15.73
N PHE A 59 2.65 -6.98 14.97
CA PHE A 59 2.38 -5.69 14.33
C PHE A 59 1.13 -5.76 13.43
N LYS A 60 1.00 -6.79 12.59
CA LYS A 60 -0.17 -6.98 11.72
C LYS A 60 -1.46 -7.15 12.52
N GLN A 61 -1.40 -7.82 13.67
CA GLN A 61 -2.52 -7.92 14.61
C GLN A 61 -2.89 -6.54 15.20
N LEU A 62 -1.91 -5.74 15.62
CA LEU A 62 -2.17 -4.41 16.19
C LEU A 62 -2.88 -3.47 15.21
N LEU A 63 -2.62 -3.59 13.90
CA LEU A 63 -3.32 -2.80 12.88
C LEU A 63 -4.83 -3.08 12.83
N THR A 64 -5.31 -4.23 13.32
CA THR A 64 -6.75 -4.57 13.33
C THR A 64 -7.51 -3.88 14.46
N MET A 65 -6.82 -3.24 15.39
CA MET A 65 -7.42 -2.52 16.52
C MET A 65 -8.02 -1.17 16.12
N ALA A 66 -7.73 -0.70 14.91
CA ALA A 66 -8.28 0.54 14.38
C ALA A 66 -9.80 0.46 14.21
N THR A 67 -10.50 1.51 14.61
CA THR A 67 -11.97 1.60 14.51
C THR A 67 -12.39 2.88 13.80
N GLN A 68 -13.67 2.99 13.44
CA GLN A 68 -14.20 4.24 12.87
C GLN A 68 -14.02 5.44 13.81
N GLN A 69 -14.14 5.20 15.12
CA GLN A 69 -14.02 6.22 16.16
C GLN A 69 -12.57 6.55 16.49
N GLN A 70 -11.65 5.60 16.29
CA GLN A 70 -10.21 5.76 16.50
C GLN A 70 -9.43 5.12 15.33
N PRO A 71 -9.41 5.76 14.16
CA PRO A 71 -8.69 5.24 13.00
C PRO A 71 -7.17 5.37 13.21
N LEU A 72 -6.41 4.45 12.62
CA LEU A 72 -4.94 4.42 12.73
C LEU A 72 -4.29 4.92 11.44
N LEU A 73 -3.51 5.99 11.53
CA LEU A 73 -2.73 6.55 10.44
C LEU A 73 -1.24 6.42 10.75
N LEU A 74 -0.53 5.60 9.97
CA LEU A 74 0.92 5.39 10.09
C LEU A 74 1.63 6.07 8.92
N PHE A 75 2.54 6.99 9.21
CA PHE A 75 3.39 7.67 8.24
C PHE A 75 4.82 7.23 8.43
N LEU A 76 5.39 6.63 7.39
CA LEU A 76 6.76 6.14 7.38
C LEU A 76 7.52 6.89 6.29
N ASP A 77 8.42 7.76 6.70
CA ASP A 77 9.30 8.44 5.78
C ASP A 77 10.59 7.65 5.55
N SER A 78 11.13 7.71 4.33
CA SER A 78 12.42 7.10 3.97
C SER A 78 12.51 5.58 4.22
N VAL A 79 11.43 4.84 3.92
CA VAL A 79 11.33 3.37 4.14
C VAL A 79 12.42 2.58 3.41
N ASP A 80 12.94 3.12 2.31
CA ASP A 80 14.05 2.58 1.54
C ASP A 80 15.40 2.57 2.30
N GLN A 81 15.55 3.37 3.35
CA GLN A 81 16.76 3.39 4.20
C GLN A 81 16.74 2.33 5.31
N LEU A 82 15.63 1.59 5.46
CA LEU A 82 15.51 0.56 6.46
C LEU A 82 16.39 -0.65 6.10
N THR A 83 17.15 -1.15 7.07
CA THR A 83 17.99 -2.35 6.98
C THR A 83 17.30 -3.53 7.67
N GLY A 84 17.67 -4.76 7.31
CA GLY A 84 17.06 -5.97 7.88
C GLY A 84 15.69 -6.34 7.29
N ILE A 85 15.26 -5.63 6.26
CA ILE A 85 14.25 -6.13 5.30
C ILE A 85 14.93 -7.22 4.46
N GLY A 86 14.24 -8.34 4.20
CA GLY A 86 14.82 -9.52 3.54
C GLY A 86 15.45 -9.25 2.16
N THR A 87 15.86 -10.31 1.46
CA THR A 87 16.49 -10.26 0.12
C THR A 87 15.85 -9.21 -0.79
N GLU A 88 16.66 -8.55 -1.64
CA GLU A 88 16.36 -7.25 -2.30
C GLU A 88 14.99 -7.11 -2.99
N ASN A 89 14.33 -8.23 -3.32
CA ASN A 89 13.00 -8.30 -3.92
C ASN A 89 11.82 -8.28 -2.92
N ASN A 90 12.05 -8.32 -1.60
CA ASN A 90 10.99 -8.42 -0.58
C ASN A 90 11.10 -7.34 0.52
N LYS A 91 11.46 -6.11 0.13
CA LYS A 91 11.69 -4.95 1.03
C LYS A 91 10.46 -4.49 1.84
N VAL A 92 9.32 -5.19 1.80
CA VAL A 92 8.10 -4.77 2.50
C VAL A 92 7.22 -5.90 3.03
N SER A 93 7.74 -7.13 3.16
CA SER A 93 6.97 -8.29 3.68
C SER A 93 6.34 -8.08 5.07
N TRP A 94 6.92 -7.16 5.83
CA TRP A 94 6.45 -6.80 7.17
C TRP A 94 5.15 -5.98 7.16
N LEU A 95 4.83 -5.28 6.06
CA LEU A 95 3.53 -4.64 5.86
C LEU A 95 2.53 -5.62 5.23
N PRO A 96 1.26 -5.61 5.65
CA PRO A 96 0.25 -6.42 4.98
C PRO A 96 -0.12 -5.81 3.61
N THR A 97 -0.39 -6.67 2.64
CA THR A 97 -0.83 -6.28 1.28
C THR A 97 -2.23 -5.66 1.30
N ARG A 98 -3.10 -6.12 2.20
CA ARG A 98 -4.40 -5.51 2.50
C ARG A 98 -4.41 -4.98 3.92
N LEU A 99 -4.64 -3.67 4.06
CA LEU A 99 -4.78 -3.03 5.37
C LEU A 99 -6.18 -3.33 5.96
N PRO A 100 -6.29 -3.52 7.29
CA PRO A 100 -7.58 -3.59 7.96
C PRO A 100 -8.43 -2.32 7.75
N PRO A 101 -9.76 -2.40 7.94
CA PRO A 101 -10.63 -1.22 7.95
C PRO A 101 -10.10 -0.14 8.91
N HIS A 102 -10.29 1.13 8.55
CA HIS A 102 -9.88 2.29 9.36
C HIS A 102 -8.36 2.40 9.64
N CYS A 103 -7.53 1.59 8.96
CA CYS A 103 -6.07 1.70 8.98
C CYS A 103 -5.55 2.24 7.65
N LYS A 104 -4.62 3.20 7.69
CA LYS A 104 -3.86 3.66 6.52
C LYS A 104 -2.38 3.74 6.85
N VAL A 105 -1.55 3.19 5.96
CA VAL A 105 -0.10 3.29 6.02
C VAL A 105 0.40 4.07 4.81
N CYS A 106 0.93 5.26 5.05
CA CYS A 106 1.54 6.12 4.05
C CYS A 106 3.05 5.97 4.11
N ARG A 107 3.70 5.82 2.95
CA ARG A 107 5.13 5.62 2.85
C ARG A 107 5.76 6.58 1.85
N TRP A 108 6.89 7.15 2.23
CA TRP A 108 7.76 7.92 1.34
C TRP A 108 9.11 7.25 1.16
N ARG A 109 9.73 7.51 0.00
CA ARG A 109 11.14 7.15 -0.25
C ARG A 109 12.02 8.38 -0.01
N SER A 110 13.23 8.18 0.47
CA SER A 110 14.17 9.25 0.80
C SER A 110 14.57 10.13 -0.40
N TYR A 111 14.51 9.56 -1.60
CA TYR A 111 14.77 10.25 -2.88
C TYR A 111 13.50 10.64 -3.63
N THR A 112 12.33 10.67 -2.97
CA THR A 112 11.12 11.22 -3.60
C THR A 112 11.33 12.71 -3.79
N LYS A 113 11.35 13.19 -5.04
CA LYS A 113 11.57 14.62 -5.30
C LYS A 113 10.39 15.40 -4.70
N PRO A 114 10.61 16.60 -4.14
CA PRO A 114 9.51 17.46 -3.67
C PRO A 114 8.43 17.75 -4.73
N GLN A 115 8.84 17.72 -6.01
CA GLN A 115 7.98 17.86 -7.19
C GLN A 115 7.12 16.61 -7.46
N ASP A 116 7.45 15.47 -6.87
CA ASP A 116 6.66 14.24 -6.95
C ASP A 116 5.79 14.05 -5.69
N THR A 117 5.92 14.94 -4.69
CA THR A 117 5.18 14.91 -3.41
C THR A 117 4.10 15.99 -3.36
N HIS A 118 3.26 16.07 -4.40
CA HIS A 118 2.12 16.99 -4.39
C HIS A 118 0.90 16.33 -3.75
N LEU A 119 0.26 17.05 -2.83
CA LEU A 119 -1.08 16.70 -2.39
C LEU A 119 -2.06 17.36 -3.38
N ALA A 120 -2.91 16.55 -4.00
CA ALA A 120 -3.98 17.07 -4.83
C ALA A 120 -4.87 18.03 -4.02
N SER A 121 -5.18 19.18 -4.62
CA SER A 121 -6.02 20.21 -3.99
C SER A 121 -7.52 19.94 -4.18
N THR A 122 -7.89 19.05 -5.11
CA THR A 122 -9.26 18.63 -5.35
C THR A 122 -9.42 17.11 -5.34
N VAL A 123 -10.66 16.64 -5.17
CA VAL A 123 -11.00 15.21 -5.27
C VAL A 123 -10.67 14.69 -6.68
N MET A 124 -10.97 15.48 -7.71
CA MET A 124 -10.68 15.10 -9.10
C MET A 124 -9.17 14.95 -9.33
N ASP A 125 -8.37 15.89 -8.85
CA ASP A 125 -6.91 15.80 -8.95
C ASP A 125 -6.38 14.58 -8.17
N SER A 126 -7.00 14.24 -7.04
CA SER A 126 -6.64 13.07 -6.24
C SER A 126 -6.91 11.76 -7.00
N ILE A 127 -8.05 11.69 -7.69
CA ILE A 127 -8.42 10.55 -8.55
C ILE A 127 -7.44 10.45 -9.72
N MET A 128 -7.12 11.57 -10.37
CA MET A 128 -6.16 11.59 -11.48
C MET A 128 -4.75 11.17 -11.04
N MET A 129 -4.29 11.64 -9.89
CA MET A 129 -3.02 11.20 -9.29
C MET A 129 -3.00 9.71 -8.94
N LEU A 130 -4.16 9.16 -8.53
CA LEU A 130 -4.29 7.72 -8.29
C LEU A 130 -4.17 6.95 -9.61
N PHE A 131 -4.87 7.37 -10.66
CA PHE A 131 -4.78 6.72 -11.98
C PHE A 131 -3.36 6.77 -12.53
N GLU A 132 -2.69 7.91 -12.47
CA GLU A 132 -1.29 8.03 -12.92
C GLU A 132 -0.36 7.07 -12.17
N ARG A 133 -0.58 6.91 -10.85
CA ARG A 133 0.21 5.98 -10.04
C ARG A 133 -0.02 4.53 -10.46
N ILE A 134 -1.28 4.13 -10.66
CA ILE A 134 -1.63 2.76 -11.05
C ILE A 134 -1.09 2.46 -12.46
N GLU A 135 -1.21 3.41 -13.40
CA GLU A 135 -0.64 3.31 -14.75
C GLU A 135 0.89 3.12 -14.73
N LYS A 136 1.60 3.85 -13.87
CA LYS A 136 3.05 3.67 -13.68
C LYS A 136 3.41 2.30 -13.10
N GLN A 137 2.55 1.72 -12.27
CA GLN A 137 2.81 0.45 -11.59
C GLN A 137 2.48 -0.78 -12.45
N HIS A 138 1.36 -0.74 -13.18
CA HIS A 138 0.82 -1.91 -13.90
C HIS A 138 0.88 -1.78 -15.42
N GLY A 139 1.36 -0.64 -15.93
CA GLY A 139 1.38 -0.35 -17.36
C GLY A 139 0.18 0.50 -17.75
N ARG A 140 0.45 1.58 -18.49
CA ARG A 140 -0.56 2.57 -18.87
C ARG A 140 -1.68 1.97 -19.70
N LEU A 141 -1.35 1.13 -20.68
CA LEU A 141 -2.32 0.58 -21.63
C LEU A 141 -3.30 -0.37 -20.93
N LEU A 142 -2.77 -1.28 -20.09
CA LEU A 142 -3.57 -2.20 -19.29
C LEU A 142 -4.57 -1.45 -18.40
N VAL A 143 -4.08 -0.48 -17.63
CA VAL A 143 -4.89 0.27 -16.66
C VAL A 143 -5.95 1.13 -17.36
N PHE A 144 -5.57 1.82 -18.44
CA PHE A 144 -6.50 2.62 -19.23
C PHE A 144 -7.65 1.78 -19.79
N HIS A 145 -7.34 0.63 -20.41
CA HIS A 145 -8.35 -0.24 -21.01
C HIS A 145 -9.24 -0.89 -19.94
N ALA A 146 -8.68 -1.35 -18.81
CA ALA A 146 -9.45 -1.88 -17.71
C ALA A 146 -10.49 -0.86 -17.18
N LEU A 147 -10.07 0.39 -16.96
CA LEU A 147 -10.95 1.46 -16.52
C LEU A 147 -11.98 1.84 -17.60
N ALA A 148 -11.60 1.82 -18.88
CA ALA A 148 -12.51 2.07 -19.98
C ALA A 148 -13.62 1.00 -20.05
N TYR A 149 -13.28 -0.28 -19.89
CA TYR A 149 -14.26 -1.38 -19.85
C TYR A 149 -15.20 -1.23 -18.65
N ILE A 150 -14.67 -0.94 -17.45
CA ILE A 150 -15.49 -0.69 -16.25
C ILE A 150 -16.44 0.49 -16.49
N THR A 151 -15.96 1.57 -17.11
CA THR A 151 -16.75 2.78 -17.37
C THR A 151 -17.83 2.56 -18.43
N ALA A 152 -17.53 1.78 -19.46
CA ALA A 152 -18.49 1.43 -20.51
C ALA A 152 -19.56 0.45 -20.04
N ALA A 153 -19.29 -0.34 -19.00
CA ALA A 153 -20.21 -1.34 -18.47
C ALA A 153 -21.33 -0.70 -17.66
N ARG A 154 -22.57 -0.84 -18.15
CA ARG A 154 -23.77 -0.26 -17.51
C ARG A 154 -24.07 -0.79 -16.10
N SER A 155 -23.74 -2.06 -15.85
CA SER A 155 -24.08 -2.76 -14.59
C SER A 155 -22.82 -3.18 -13.81
N GLY A 156 -21.66 -2.62 -14.15
CA GLY A 156 -20.37 -3.11 -13.69
C GLY A 156 -19.91 -4.37 -14.41
N LEU A 157 -18.72 -4.84 -14.06
CA LEU A 157 -18.11 -6.08 -14.54
C LEU A 157 -17.62 -6.86 -13.33
N SER A 158 -17.83 -8.16 -13.34
CA SER A 158 -17.14 -9.07 -12.43
C SER A 158 -15.65 -9.13 -12.77
N GLU A 159 -14.84 -9.60 -11.80
CA GLU A 159 -13.41 -9.78 -11.99
C GLU A 159 -13.10 -10.69 -13.18
N THR A 160 -13.85 -11.79 -13.34
CA THR A 160 -13.68 -12.75 -14.43
C THR A 160 -14.08 -12.17 -15.79
N GLU A 161 -15.17 -11.40 -15.85
CA GLU A 161 -15.58 -10.74 -17.11
C GLU A 161 -14.56 -9.70 -17.55
N LEU A 162 -14.01 -8.94 -16.60
CA LEU A 162 -13.00 -7.94 -16.91
C LEU A 162 -11.68 -8.60 -17.33
N GLU A 163 -11.28 -9.70 -16.68
CA GLU A 163 -10.12 -10.50 -17.09
C GLU A 163 -10.29 -11.06 -18.52
N ASP A 164 -11.47 -11.58 -18.83
CA ASP A 164 -11.79 -12.12 -20.16
C ASP A 164 -11.80 -11.01 -21.22
N LEU A 165 -12.39 -9.84 -20.93
CA LEU A 165 -12.38 -8.69 -21.84
C LEU A 165 -10.96 -8.19 -22.14
N ILE A 166 -10.11 -8.07 -21.12
CA ILE A 166 -8.71 -7.68 -21.28
C ILE A 166 -7.93 -8.76 -22.05
N SER A 167 -8.25 -10.03 -21.84
CA SER A 167 -7.64 -11.15 -22.57
C SER A 167 -8.05 -11.23 -24.04
N LEU A 168 -9.08 -10.47 -24.46
CA LEU A 168 -9.48 -10.31 -25.85
C LEU A 168 -8.90 -9.04 -26.49
N ASP A 169 -8.17 -8.23 -25.73
CA ASP A 169 -7.63 -6.97 -26.19
C ASP A 169 -6.20 -7.13 -26.74
N ASP A 170 -6.10 -7.31 -28.05
CA ASP A 170 -4.81 -7.52 -28.72
C ASP A 170 -3.79 -6.42 -28.42
N ARG A 171 -4.24 -5.16 -28.28
CA ARG A 171 -3.32 -4.04 -27.99
C ARG A 171 -2.72 -4.17 -26.60
N VAL A 172 -3.54 -4.53 -25.62
CA VAL A 172 -3.05 -4.78 -24.25
C VAL A 172 -2.13 -6.00 -24.23
N LEU A 173 -2.50 -7.08 -24.91
CA LEU A 173 -1.70 -8.30 -24.93
C LEU A 173 -0.37 -8.11 -25.67
N ASP A 174 -0.31 -7.31 -26.73
CA ASP A 174 0.94 -6.91 -27.40
C ASP A 174 1.88 -6.15 -26.44
N ASP A 175 1.33 -5.23 -25.64
CA ASP A 175 2.11 -4.46 -24.66
C ASP A 175 2.56 -5.31 -23.44
N VAL A 176 1.78 -6.33 -23.07
CA VAL A 176 2.11 -7.26 -21.99
C VAL A 176 3.14 -8.30 -22.43
N TYR A 177 3.01 -8.85 -23.63
CA TYR A 177 3.85 -9.93 -24.16
C TYR A 177 4.98 -9.42 -25.06
N GLN A 178 5.77 -8.46 -24.56
CA GLN A 178 6.84 -7.84 -25.36
C GLN A 178 7.98 -8.81 -25.73
N TYR A 179 8.22 -9.84 -24.93
CA TYR A 179 9.40 -10.71 -25.06
C TYR A 179 9.08 -12.19 -25.31
N HIS A 180 7.86 -12.64 -25.02
CA HIS A 180 7.46 -14.04 -25.15
C HIS A 180 5.97 -14.14 -25.44
N LEU A 181 5.59 -14.87 -26.48
CA LEU A 181 4.20 -15.23 -26.72
C LEU A 181 3.86 -16.57 -26.05
N PRO A 182 2.86 -16.60 -25.15
CA PRO A 182 2.39 -17.84 -24.56
C PRO A 182 1.64 -18.69 -25.59
N PRO A 183 1.52 -20.01 -25.36
CA PRO A 183 0.73 -20.90 -26.22
C PRO A 183 -0.78 -20.57 -26.20
N VAL A 184 -1.27 -19.96 -25.12
CA VAL A 184 -2.63 -19.42 -25.00
C VAL A 184 -2.51 -17.94 -24.63
N ARG A 185 -3.02 -17.06 -25.49
CA ARG A 185 -2.93 -15.61 -25.34
C ARG A 185 -4.04 -15.12 -24.41
N ARG A 186 -3.74 -15.05 -23.11
CA ARG A 186 -4.63 -14.58 -22.03
C ARG A 186 -3.83 -13.66 -21.11
N ILE A 187 -4.46 -12.74 -20.38
CA ILE A 187 -3.71 -11.90 -19.43
C ILE A 187 -3.01 -12.78 -18.37
N PRO A 188 -1.72 -12.55 -18.04
CA PRO A 188 -1.05 -13.29 -16.97
C PRO A 188 -1.74 -13.07 -15.61
N PRO A 189 -2.02 -14.12 -14.82
CA PRO A 189 -2.65 -13.97 -13.51
C PRO A 189 -1.89 -13.00 -12.59
N LEU A 190 -0.56 -12.97 -12.68
CA LEU A 190 0.31 -12.10 -11.87
C LEU A 190 0.13 -10.60 -12.15
N LEU A 191 -0.43 -10.22 -13.29
CA LEU A 191 -0.69 -8.82 -13.64
C LEU A 191 -2.09 -8.36 -13.21
N TRP A 192 -2.93 -9.30 -12.77
CA TRP A 192 -4.34 -9.06 -12.42
C TRP A 192 -4.63 -9.24 -10.92
N THR A 193 -3.84 -10.06 -10.20
CA THR A 193 -3.93 -10.29 -8.74
C THR A 193 -3.20 -9.25 -7.90
#